data_AF-K0S2J3-F1
#
_entry.id   AF-K0S2J3-F1
#
_cell.length_a   1.000
_cell.length_b   1.000
_cell.length_c   1.000
_cell.angle_alpha   90.00
_cell.angle_beta   90.00
_cell.angle_gamma   90.00
#
_symmetry.space_group_name_H-M   'P 1'
#
loop_
_entity.id
_entity.type
_entity.pdbx_description
1 polymer ?
#
loop_
_entity_poly.entity_id
_entity_poly.type
_entity_poly.pdbx_seq_one_letter_code
_entity_poly.pdbx_strand_id
1 'polypeptide(L)'
;PDNAASDRDSIRCVTTAYFQDLGDVPDIIPTKYQTPAGGSHRYVLNLSKIFSRLYSEEGAVVPTYESLLYVKNNKPGLGECQADCDNDGECNGDLVCFQRGTTTTYVPGCDGVASGSNDYCYDPDYYTKASFMRYIVFVSDDDRLVNGVRSNGDVTFGNIEITTSLTSCLADEDISFSLNDCTADNFLAAVQAKMEATAACANKSDPLLELFSLFDATEEMDVYSNIEKVCTGAYKLSGYDVYDEGTLGMDAATERQITAEYLDGGSVWNYANSNDDTATIERVASTVATSRLLAWPDHHALEHCDIGAAMCCSAVSRADPVANDPNAEVCYVDIKASKRTARVRDGYSIYTQDQANDVYCEAFAWGTDGGSIQSALKGNALFQAGFANMLDGSVEQIPGAPLCGCLDRMPVVTNAKCTQVTSTDSTVNVTFNKSLGVFDSSLDLGTISTSDCGNIVDHYKALEGGEDTPESLYVAGRVVGATGCAEATTSFLSSKGLEFSATST
;
A
#
# COMPACT_ATOMS: atom_id res chain seq x y z
N PRO A 1 5.87 -51.94 32.11
CA PRO A 1 6.98 -51.04 31.71
C PRO A 1 6.82 -50.72 30.21
N ASP A 2 5.89 -49.82 29.87
CA ASP A 2 6.07 -48.36 29.77
C ASP A 2 7.01 -47.99 28.60
N ASN A 3 6.76 -47.04 27.71
CA ASN A 3 5.60 -46.21 27.38
C ASN A 3 5.93 -45.46 26.07
N ALA A 4 4.89 -44.92 25.43
CA ALA A 4 4.89 -43.78 24.51
C ALA A 4 5.37 -43.96 23.06
N ALA A 5 4.39 -44.19 22.18
CA ALA A 5 4.34 -43.62 20.84
C ALA A 5 3.06 -42.77 20.69
N SER A 6 3.13 -41.76 19.82
CA SER A 6 2.08 -40.85 19.31
C SER A 6 1.55 -39.74 20.22
N ASP A 7 2.08 -38.52 20.05
CA ASP A 7 1.26 -37.27 20.05
C ASP A 7 2.06 -36.07 19.51
N ARG A 8 2.29 -35.98 18.20
CA ARG A 8 2.95 -34.82 17.55
C ARG A 8 2.27 -34.30 16.28
N ASP A 9 1.07 -34.77 15.94
CA ASP A 9 0.36 -34.37 14.72
C ASP A 9 -0.88 -33.48 14.93
N SER A 10 -1.23 -33.14 16.18
CA SER A 10 -2.48 -32.46 16.52
C SER A 10 -2.42 -30.92 16.56
N ILE A 11 -1.24 -30.29 16.40
CA ILE A 11 -1.10 -28.82 16.49
C ILE A 11 -1.03 -28.13 15.11
N ARG A 12 -0.94 -28.88 13.99
CA ARG A 12 -0.83 -28.32 12.63
C ARG A 12 -2.16 -28.04 11.91
N CYS A 13 -3.31 -28.29 12.54
CA CYS A 13 -4.56 -28.44 11.79
C CYS A 13 -5.63 -27.35 11.94
N VAL A 14 -5.46 -26.32 12.77
CA VAL A 14 -6.52 -25.29 12.86
C VAL A 14 -6.36 -24.19 11.81
N THR A 15 -5.12 -23.74 11.55
CA THR A 15 -4.83 -22.73 10.52
C THR A 15 -4.86 -23.32 9.11
N THR A 16 -4.20 -24.45 8.87
CA THR A 16 -4.03 -25.00 7.51
C THR A 16 -5.31 -25.58 6.90
N ALA A 17 -6.21 -26.15 7.71
CA ALA A 17 -7.43 -26.79 7.21
C ALA A 17 -8.48 -25.76 6.76
N TYR A 18 -8.55 -24.59 7.41
CA TYR A 18 -9.56 -23.58 7.08
C TYR A 18 -9.22 -22.78 5.81
N PHE A 19 -7.93 -22.59 5.51
CA PHE A 19 -7.49 -21.95 4.26
C PHE A 19 -7.52 -22.88 3.03
N GLN A 20 -7.65 -24.20 3.21
CA GLN A 20 -7.76 -25.15 2.09
C GLN A 20 -9.20 -25.33 1.57
N ASP A 21 -10.22 -25.14 2.42
CA ASP A 21 -11.63 -25.27 2.03
C ASP A 21 -12.22 -23.96 1.46
N LEU A 22 -11.52 -22.84 1.61
CA LEU A 22 -11.74 -21.63 0.82
C LEU A 22 -10.97 -21.79 -0.50
N GLY A 23 -11.55 -22.55 -1.44
CA GLY A 23 -10.93 -22.82 -2.75
C GLY A 23 -10.30 -21.56 -3.37
N ASP A 24 -9.10 -21.71 -3.93
CA ASP A 24 -8.25 -20.68 -4.54
C ASP A 24 -8.56 -19.26 -4.05
N VAL A 25 -8.05 -18.89 -2.87
CA VAL A 25 -7.90 -17.47 -2.52
C VAL A 25 -6.97 -16.87 -3.57
N PRO A 26 -7.46 -16.04 -4.51
CA PRO A 26 -6.62 -15.42 -5.49
C PRO A 26 -5.75 -14.39 -4.75
N ASP A 27 -4.47 -14.40 -5.06
CA ASP A 27 -3.51 -13.35 -4.74
C ASP A 27 -3.13 -13.21 -3.25
N ILE A 28 -2.02 -13.86 -2.93
CA ILE A 28 -1.06 -13.39 -1.93
C ILE A 28 -0.90 -11.87 -2.08
N ILE A 29 -1.03 -11.16 -0.95
CA ILE A 29 -0.91 -9.71 -0.80
C ILE A 29 0.20 -9.16 -1.71
N PRO A 30 -0.08 -8.16 -2.56
CA PRO A 30 0.93 -7.51 -3.39
C PRO A 30 2.13 -7.04 -2.54
N THR A 31 3.34 -7.33 -3.01
CA THR A 31 4.62 -6.95 -2.38
C THR A 31 4.75 -5.46 -2.05
N LYS A 32 3.96 -4.58 -2.69
CA LYS A 32 3.98 -3.13 -2.50
C LYS A 32 3.55 -2.63 -1.11
N TYR A 33 3.09 -3.52 -0.22
CA TYR A 33 2.64 -3.15 1.13
C TYR A 33 3.18 -4.05 2.25
N GLN A 34 4.24 -4.82 1.97
CA GLN A 34 5.05 -5.36 3.05
C GLN A 34 5.79 -4.17 3.68
N THR A 35 5.45 -3.80 4.92
CA THR A 35 6.02 -2.64 5.61
C THR A 35 7.55 -2.60 5.49
N PRO A 36 8.14 -1.43 5.18
CA PRO A 36 9.58 -1.24 5.19
C PRO A 36 10.22 -1.61 6.53
N ALA A 37 11.37 -2.27 6.46
CA ALA A 37 12.47 -2.34 7.43
C ALA A 37 12.21 -2.00 8.93
N GLY A 38 11.33 -2.71 9.65
CA GLY A 38 11.45 -2.77 11.12
C GLY A 38 10.40 -3.57 11.88
N GLY A 39 9.21 -3.72 11.31
CA GLY A 39 8.02 -4.11 12.07
C GLY A 39 7.63 -5.57 11.87
N SER A 40 7.47 -6.26 12.98
CA SER A 40 6.28 -7.05 13.27
C SER A 40 5.03 -6.72 12.41
N HIS A 41 4.48 -7.70 11.66
CA HIS A 41 3.21 -7.59 10.91
C HIS A 41 2.00 -7.82 11.82
N ARG A 42 0.98 -6.94 11.78
CA ARG A 42 -0.24 -7.07 12.59
C ARG A 42 -1.41 -7.58 11.74
N TYR A 43 -1.89 -8.78 12.05
CA TYR A 43 -3.08 -9.33 11.42
C TYR A 43 -4.28 -9.11 12.33
N VAL A 44 -5.27 -8.36 11.86
CA VAL A 44 -6.57 -8.19 12.54
C VAL A 44 -7.62 -8.94 11.73
N LEU A 45 -8.30 -9.90 12.34
CA LEU A 45 -9.38 -10.65 11.70
C LEU A 45 -10.73 -10.27 12.33
N ASN A 46 -11.60 -9.59 11.59
CA ASN A 46 -12.96 -9.30 12.03
C ASN A 46 -13.87 -10.52 11.81
N LEU A 47 -13.97 -11.38 12.82
CA LEU A 47 -14.76 -12.61 12.78
C LEU A 47 -16.26 -12.33 12.65
N SER A 48 -16.75 -11.16 13.08
CA SER A 48 -18.17 -10.81 13.01
C SER A 48 -18.68 -10.60 11.58
N LYS A 49 -17.83 -10.04 10.70
CA LYS A 49 -18.14 -9.87 9.27
C LYS A 49 -17.93 -11.17 8.49
N ILE A 50 -16.88 -11.94 8.82
CA ILE A 50 -16.57 -13.24 8.19
C ILE A 50 -17.69 -14.26 8.46
N PHE A 51 -18.22 -14.30 9.68
CA PHE A 51 -19.23 -15.27 10.09
C PHE A 51 -20.61 -14.62 10.32
N SER A 52 -21.04 -13.74 9.41
CA SER A 52 -22.29 -12.96 9.54
C SER A 52 -23.53 -13.77 9.96
N ARG A 53 -23.65 -15.04 9.55
CA ARG A 53 -24.75 -15.94 9.95
C ARG A 53 -24.75 -16.33 11.43
N LEU A 54 -23.57 -16.44 12.07
CA LEU A 54 -23.43 -16.75 13.50
C LEU A 54 -23.77 -15.55 14.40
N TYR A 55 -23.72 -14.32 13.87
CA TYR A 55 -23.90 -13.08 14.64
C TYR A 55 -25.23 -12.36 14.38
N SER A 56 -26.16 -12.95 13.61
CA SER A 56 -27.32 -12.26 13.01
C SER A 56 -28.62 -12.23 13.81
N GLU A 57 -28.62 -12.58 15.10
CA GLU A 57 -29.86 -12.56 15.90
C GLU A 57 -29.70 -11.77 17.21
N GLU A 58 -30.38 -10.63 17.29
CA GLU A 58 -30.38 -9.68 18.40
C GLU A 58 -30.96 -10.27 19.70
N GLY A 59 -30.32 -9.99 20.85
CA GLY A 59 -30.97 -10.10 22.17
C GLY A 59 -30.24 -10.84 23.32
N ALA A 60 -28.90 -10.80 23.45
CA ALA A 60 -28.22 -11.52 24.52
C ALA A 60 -28.18 -10.75 25.87
N VAL A 61 -28.70 -11.40 26.92
CA VAL A 61 -28.50 -11.06 28.34
C VAL A 61 -27.10 -11.55 28.76
N VAL A 62 -26.39 -10.78 29.60
CA VAL A 62 -25.08 -11.18 30.16
C VAL A 62 -25.26 -12.44 31.01
N PRO A 63 -24.59 -13.58 30.72
CA PRO A 63 -24.75 -14.79 31.52
C PRO A 63 -24.11 -14.61 32.89
N THR A 64 -24.84 -14.93 33.95
CA THR A 64 -24.30 -15.18 35.28
C THR A 64 -23.87 -16.63 35.36
N TYR A 65 -22.58 -16.91 35.55
CA TYR A 65 -22.06 -18.28 35.61
C TYR A 65 -22.57 -19.01 36.87
N GLU A 66 -23.09 -20.23 36.72
CA GLU A 66 -23.37 -21.14 37.83
C GLU A 66 -22.11 -21.98 38.16
N SER A 67 -21.81 -22.17 39.45
CA SER A 67 -20.68 -22.98 39.87
C SER A 67 -21.01 -24.48 39.85
N LEU A 68 -20.04 -25.31 39.49
CA LEU A 68 -20.19 -26.76 39.50
C LEU A 68 -20.63 -27.29 40.87
N LEU A 69 -21.72 -28.04 40.90
CA LEU A 69 -22.31 -28.60 42.10
C LEU A 69 -22.46 -30.13 41.97
N TYR A 70 -21.84 -30.88 42.90
CA TYR A 70 -22.08 -32.32 42.98
C TYR A 70 -23.37 -32.60 43.75
N VAL A 71 -24.40 -33.07 43.05
CA VAL A 71 -25.69 -33.46 43.65
C VAL A 71 -25.83 -34.97 43.49
N LYS A 72 -25.52 -35.72 44.55
CA LYS A 72 -25.59 -37.19 44.53
C LYS A 72 -27.04 -37.68 44.52
N ASN A 73 -27.68 -37.77 43.36
CA ASN A 73 -28.99 -38.40 43.18
C ASN A 73 -29.23 -38.72 41.68
N ASN A 74 -29.30 -40.00 41.30
CA ASN A 74 -29.95 -40.49 40.06
C ASN A 74 -31.46 -40.15 40.06
N LYS A 75 -31.81 -38.86 40.00
CA LYS A 75 -33.18 -38.38 39.93
C LYS A 75 -33.32 -37.44 38.73
N PRO A 76 -34.43 -37.51 38.00
CA PRO A 76 -34.70 -36.57 36.92
C PRO A 76 -34.86 -35.14 37.46
N GLY A 77 -34.34 -34.16 36.72
CA GLY A 77 -34.50 -32.73 36.98
C GLY A 77 -33.26 -32.03 37.54
N LEU A 78 -32.05 -32.49 37.18
CA LEU A 78 -30.80 -31.78 37.47
C LEU A 78 -30.76 -30.42 36.73
N GLY A 79 -30.39 -29.37 37.45
CA GLY A 79 -30.18 -28.03 36.90
C GLY A 79 -28.84 -27.90 36.17
N GLU A 80 -28.62 -26.76 35.53
CA GLU A 80 -27.34 -26.43 34.90
C GLU A 80 -26.19 -26.54 35.93
N CYS A 81 -25.03 -27.03 35.49
CA CYS A 81 -23.85 -27.21 36.33
C CYS A 81 -24.01 -28.19 37.50
N GLN A 82 -25.06 -29.01 37.51
CA GLN A 82 -25.25 -30.09 38.49
C GLN A 82 -24.77 -31.43 37.94
N ALA A 83 -24.04 -32.15 38.78
CA ALA A 83 -23.36 -33.40 38.43
C ALA A 83 -24.24 -34.65 38.56
N ASP A 84 -23.73 -35.78 38.07
CA ASP A 84 -24.24 -37.15 38.24
C ASP A 84 -25.40 -37.53 37.30
N CYS A 85 -25.50 -36.88 36.12
CA CYS A 85 -26.47 -37.25 35.08
C CYS A 85 -25.99 -38.46 34.26
N ASP A 86 -26.83 -39.47 34.04
CA ASP A 86 -26.46 -40.61 33.18
C ASP A 86 -26.90 -40.41 31.71
N ASN A 87 -27.88 -39.54 31.46
CA ASN A 87 -28.44 -39.23 30.14
C ASN A 87 -29.23 -37.91 30.16
N ASP A 88 -29.57 -37.39 28.98
CA ASP A 88 -30.28 -36.12 28.82
C ASP A 88 -31.63 -36.06 29.56
N GLY A 89 -32.31 -37.20 29.73
CA GLY A 89 -33.58 -37.28 30.44
C GLY A 89 -33.50 -37.02 31.94
N GLU A 90 -32.29 -36.90 32.48
CA GLU A 90 -32.04 -36.55 33.87
C GLU A 90 -31.82 -35.06 34.09
N CYS A 91 -31.60 -34.31 33.01
CA CYS A 91 -31.46 -32.86 33.03
C CYS A 91 -32.83 -32.17 32.93
N ASN A 92 -32.94 -30.99 33.55
CA ASN A 92 -34.17 -30.22 33.57
C ASN A 92 -34.38 -29.47 32.25
N GLY A 93 -35.57 -29.57 31.66
CA GLY A 93 -35.92 -28.83 30.44
C GLY A 93 -35.12 -29.27 29.23
N ASP A 94 -34.52 -28.30 28.52
CA ASP A 94 -33.77 -28.50 27.27
C ASP A 94 -32.26 -28.72 27.49
N LEU A 95 -31.84 -28.86 28.76
CA LEU A 95 -30.46 -29.14 29.13
C LEU A 95 -30.02 -30.53 28.67
N VAL A 96 -28.74 -30.67 28.33
CA VAL A 96 -28.13 -31.91 27.83
C VAL A 96 -27.12 -32.43 28.84
N CYS A 97 -26.95 -33.76 28.92
CA CYS A 97 -25.98 -34.35 29.82
C CYS A 97 -24.58 -34.40 29.18
N PHE A 98 -23.66 -33.59 29.70
CA PHE A 98 -22.26 -33.59 29.29
C PHE A 98 -21.52 -34.78 29.90
N GLN A 99 -21.44 -35.85 29.11
CA GLN A 99 -20.72 -37.07 29.43
C GLN A 99 -19.21 -36.80 29.47
N ARG A 100 -18.60 -36.93 30.65
CA ARG A 100 -17.22 -36.55 30.92
C ARG A 100 -16.34 -37.75 31.28
N GLY A 101 -15.17 -37.79 30.65
CA GLY A 101 -14.07 -38.67 31.09
C GLY A 101 -13.31 -38.11 32.29
N THR A 102 -12.25 -38.82 32.71
CA THR A 102 -11.36 -38.39 33.81
C THR A 102 -10.36 -37.29 33.41
N THR A 103 -10.23 -37.00 32.12
CA THR A 103 -9.23 -36.06 31.55
C THR A 103 -9.80 -34.66 31.29
N THR A 104 -11.11 -34.55 31.11
CA THR A 104 -11.77 -33.27 30.89
C THR A 104 -12.08 -32.64 32.24
N THR A 105 -11.64 -31.41 32.48
CA THR A 105 -11.80 -30.69 33.76
C THR A 105 -12.82 -29.56 33.71
N TYR A 106 -13.28 -29.20 32.51
CA TYR A 106 -14.23 -28.13 32.22
C TYR A 106 -15.61 -28.70 31.84
N VAL A 107 -16.67 -27.96 32.15
CA VAL A 107 -18.05 -28.22 31.72
C VAL A 107 -18.56 -26.95 31.03
N PRO A 108 -19.08 -27.05 29.78
CA PRO A 108 -19.65 -25.90 29.08
C PRO A 108 -20.65 -25.11 29.93
N GLY A 109 -20.52 -23.79 29.95
CA GLY A 109 -21.42 -22.90 30.70
C GLY A 109 -21.16 -22.73 32.19
N CYS A 110 -20.30 -23.56 32.78
CA CYS A 110 -20.12 -23.65 34.23
C CYS A 110 -18.78 -23.12 34.71
N ASP A 111 -18.77 -22.54 35.92
CA ASP A 111 -17.55 -22.10 36.60
C ASP A 111 -17.05 -23.15 37.61
N GLY A 112 -15.71 -23.26 37.73
CA GLY A 112 -15.02 -24.22 38.59
C GLY A 112 -14.36 -25.38 37.84
N VAL A 113 -13.66 -26.23 38.61
CA VAL A 113 -12.93 -27.40 38.09
C VAL A 113 -13.68 -28.66 38.50
N ALA A 114 -14.18 -29.40 37.51
CA ALA A 114 -14.88 -30.64 37.75
C ALA A 114 -13.88 -31.71 38.19
N SER A 115 -14.21 -32.47 39.23
CA SER A 115 -13.36 -33.54 39.75
C SER A 115 -13.93 -34.92 39.44
N GLY A 116 -13.06 -35.92 39.31
CA GLY A 116 -13.46 -37.31 39.03
C GLY A 116 -13.93 -37.54 37.59
N SER A 117 -14.98 -38.35 37.42
CA SER A 117 -15.61 -38.69 36.14
C SER A 117 -17.11 -38.42 36.15
N ASN A 118 -17.55 -37.43 36.93
CA ASN A 118 -18.98 -37.11 37.04
C ASN A 118 -19.46 -36.43 35.76
N ASP A 119 -20.65 -36.73 35.29
CA ASP A 119 -21.27 -36.04 34.16
C ASP A 119 -22.09 -34.85 34.66
N TYR A 120 -22.32 -33.83 33.83
CA TYR A 120 -23.00 -32.60 34.26
C TYR A 120 -24.05 -32.13 33.27
N CYS A 121 -25.18 -31.62 33.74
CA CYS A 121 -26.16 -30.97 32.88
C CYS A 121 -25.67 -29.59 32.46
N TYR A 122 -25.75 -29.28 31.17
CA TYR A 122 -25.34 -27.99 30.60
C TYR A 122 -26.34 -27.50 29.55
N ASP A 123 -26.36 -26.20 29.29
CA ASP A 123 -27.13 -25.60 28.22
C ASP A 123 -26.38 -25.76 26.87
N PRO A 124 -26.92 -26.52 25.89
CA PRO A 124 -26.28 -26.66 24.58
C PRO A 124 -26.20 -25.34 23.79
N ASP A 125 -27.04 -24.36 24.11
CA ASP A 125 -27.08 -23.05 23.44
C ASP A 125 -26.16 -21.99 24.08
N TYR A 126 -25.42 -22.36 25.14
CA TYR A 126 -24.55 -21.47 25.91
C TYR A 126 -23.57 -20.65 25.04
N TYR A 127 -23.04 -21.25 23.97
CA TYR A 127 -22.03 -20.58 23.15
C TYR A 127 -22.61 -19.56 22.16
N THR A 128 -23.93 -19.43 22.00
CA THR A 128 -24.46 -18.87 20.75
C THR A 128 -24.25 -17.37 20.53
N LYS A 129 -24.03 -16.49 21.54
CA LYS A 129 -24.05 -15.03 21.26
C LYS A 129 -23.12 -14.11 22.05
N ALA A 130 -22.76 -14.41 23.31
CA ALA A 130 -22.04 -13.45 24.17
C ALA A 130 -20.51 -13.68 24.28
N SER A 131 -20.01 -14.84 23.88
CA SER A 131 -18.61 -15.27 24.16
C SER A 131 -17.76 -15.49 22.91
N PHE A 132 -18.29 -15.22 21.71
CA PHE A 132 -17.51 -15.38 20.49
C PHE A 132 -16.54 -14.20 20.28
N MET A 133 -15.26 -14.54 20.11
CA MET A 133 -14.20 -13.59 19.75
C MET A 133 -14.63 -12.82 18.50
N ARG A 134 -14.70 -11.49 18.57
CA ARG A 134 -15.04 -10.64 17.41
C ARG A 134 -13.81 -10.27 16.59
N TYR A 135 -12.67 -10.13 17.26
CA TYR A 135 -11.40 -9.78 16.66
C TYR A 135 -10.30 -10.70 17.18
N ILE A 136 -9.48 -11.23 16.29
CA ILE A 136 -8.20 -11.84 16.65
C ILE A 136 -7.11 -10.95 16.07
N VAL A 137 -6.25 -10.43 16.95
CA VAL A 137 -5.06 -9.67 16.55
C VAL A 137 -3.82 -10.50 16.88
N PHE A 138 -2.99 -10.81 15.89
CA PHE A 138 -1.69 -11.43 16.12
C PHE A 138 -0.59 -10.67 15.40
N VAL A 139 0.53 -10.54 16.09
CA VAL A 139 1.74 -9.88 15.57
C VAL A 139 2.73 -10.95 15.15
N SER A 140 2.98 -11.10 13.84
CA SER A 140 4.01 -11.99 13.31
C SER A 140 5.32 -11.23 13.20
N ASP A 141 6.41 -11.78 13.72
CA ASP A 141 7.73 -11.31 13.32
C ASP A 141 7.99 -11.65 11.83
N ASP A 142 8.64 -10.75 11.10
CA ASP A 142 9.28 -11.09 9.83
C ASP A 142 10.39 -12.12 10.14
N ASP A 143 10.50 -13.18 9.32
CA ASP A 143 11.67 -14.06 9.30
C ASP A 143 12.87 -13.27 8.72
N ARG A 144 13.44 -12.37 9.54
CA ARG A 144 14.62 -11.59 9.15
C ARG A 144 15.89 -12.36 9.41
N LEU A 145 16.85 -12.15 8.51
CA LEU A 145 18.25 -12.52 8.67
C LEU A 145 18.87 -11.76 9.85
N VAL A 146 18.77 -12.28 11.08
CA VAL A 146 19.59 -11.80 12.19
C VAL A 146 20.98 -12.42 12.04
N ASN A 147 21.99 -11.60 11.74
CA ASN A 147 23.37 -12.04 11.54
C ASN A 147 23.56 -13.11 10.44
N GLY A 148 22.76 -13.06 9.37
CA GLY A 148 22.88 -13.98 8.24
C GLY A 148 22.25 -15.36 8.44
N VAL A 149 21.45 -15.56 9.50
CA VAL A 149 20.72 -16.82 9.75
C VAL A 149 19.22 -16.57 9.61
N ARG A 150 18.55 -17.34 8.73
CA ARG A 150 17.07 -17.41 8.64
C ARG A 150 16.54 -18.22 9.82
N SER A 151 15.36 -17.90 10.36
CA SER A 151 14.76 -18.61 11.50
C SER A 151 14.33 -20.05 11.19
N ASN A 152 14.55 -20.53 9.96
CA ASN A 152 14.08 -21.83 9.46
C ASN A 152 12.56 -22.00 9.63
N GLY A 153 11.79 -20.91 9.58
CA GLY A 153 10.33 -20.94 9.68
C GLY A 153 9.78 -20.95 11.10
N ASP A 154 10.58 -20.59 12.11
CA ASP A 154 10.06 -20.24 13.43
C ASP A 154 9.49 -18.81 13.37
N VAL A 155 8.15 -18.72 13.38
CA VAL A 155 7.39 -17.47 13.53
C VAL A 155 7.04 -17.30 15.00
N THR A 156 7.49 -16.20 15.61
CA THR A 156 7.13 -15.87 16.98
C THR A 156 5.96 -14.88 17.01
N PHE A 157 4.84 -15.32 17.59
CA PHE A 157 3.69 -14.47 17.82
C PHE A 157 3.83 -13.76 19.16
N GLY A 158 3.99 -12.44 19.12
CA GLY A 158 4.01 -11.57 20.30
C GLY A 158 2.74 -10.74 20.42
N ASN A 159 2.51 -10.12 21.60
CA ASN A 159 1.49 -9.08 21.80
C ASN A 159 0.07 -9.44 21.28
N ILE A 160 -0.38 -10.68 21.53
CA ILE A 160 -1.72 -11.13 21.14
C ILE A 160 -2.75 -10.44 22.05
N GLU A 161 -3.56 -9.55 21.46
CA GLU A 161 -4.69 -8.91 22.12
C GLU A 161 -5.99 -9.45 21.53
N ILE A 162 -6.81 -10.06 22.38
CA ILE A 162 -8.14 -10.59 22.01
C ILE A 162 -9.17 -9.64 22.59
N THR A 163 -9.88 -8.92 21.72
CA THR A 163 -10.95 -8.00 22.14
C THR A 163 -12.31 -8.45 21.63
N THR A 164 -13.32 -8.34 22.49
CA THR A 164 -14.71 -8.70 22.20
C THR A 164 -15.49 -7.53 21.59
N SER A 165 -14.94 -6.31 21.62
CA SER A 165 -15.47 -5.15 20.92
C SER A 165 -14.39 -4.09 20.75
N LEU A 166 -13.99 -3.81 19.51
CA LEU A 166 -13.22 -2.64 19.17
C LEU A 166 -14.19 -1.44 19.18
N THR A 167 -14.09 -0.61 20.21
CA THR A 167 -14.82 0.66 20.29
C THR A 167 -13.79 1.77 20.19
N SER A 168 -14.04 2.76 19.35
CA SER A 168 -13.19 3.95 19.26
C SER A 168 -13.38 4.81 20.51
N CYS A 169 -12.30 5.31 21.11
CA CYS A 169 -12.40 6.32 22.17
C CYS A 169 -12.53 7.76 21.62
N LEU A 170 -12.29 7.95 20.33
CA LEU A 170 -12.35 9.24 19.63
C LEU A 170 -13.64 9.44 18.82
N ALA A 171 -14.48 8.41 18.65
CA ALA A 171 -15.67 8.45 17.79
C ALA A 171 -16.69 9.54 18.18
N ASP A 172 -16.75 9.90 19.46
CA ASP A 172 -17.68 10.92 19.99
C ASP A 172 -17.07 12.33 20.08
N GLU A 173 -15.85 12.51 19.56
CA GLU A 173 -15.11 13.77 19.60
C GLU A 173 -14.90 14.34 18.19
N ASP A 174 -14.95 15.66 18.07
CA ASP A 174 -14.52 16.34 16.84
C ASP A 174 -13.01 16.52 16.89
N ILE A 175 -12.30 15.96 15.91
CA ILE A 175 -10.83 15.90 15.94
C ILE A 175 -10.31 16.74 14.79
N SER A 176 -9.28 17.55 15.04
CA SER A 176 -8.59 18.28 13.98
C SER A 176 -7.10 18.32 14.23
N PHE A 177 -6.30 18.10 13.19
CA PHE A 177 -4.85 18.23 13.22
C PHE A 177 -4.33 18.64 11.85
N SER A 178 -3.11 19.18 11.83
CA SER A 178 -2.45 19.65 10.62
C SER A 178 -1.15 18.88 10.43
N LEU A 179 -0.90 18.44 9.20
CA LEU A 179 0.28 17.67 8.82
C LEU A 179 1.05 18.44 7.75
N ASN A 180 2.35 18.64 7.95
CA ASN A 180 3.22 19.21 6.90
C ASN A 180 3.38 18.24 5.73
N ASP A 181 3.30 16.94 6.02
CA ASP A 181 3.30 15.86 5.03
C ASP A 181 2.33 14.76 5.49
N CYS A 182 1.37 14.39 4.66
CA CYS A 182 0.25 13.53 5.03
C CYS A 182 0.59 12.05 4.79
N THR A 183 1.75 11.63 5.28
CA THR A 183 2.15 10.21 5.26
C THR A 183 1.38 9.42 6.30
N ALA A 184 1.27 8.10 6.09
CA ALA A 184 0.60 7.22 7.05
C ALA A 184 1.18 7.34 8.47
N ASP A 185 2.50 7.41 8.58
CA ASP A 185 3.21 7.55 9.86
C ASP A 185 2.87 8.86 10.58
N ASN A 186 2.89 9.98 9.86
CA ASN A 186 2.56 11.29 10.43
C ASN A 186 1.09 11.36 10.85
N PHE A 187 0.19 10.72 10.09
CA PHE A 187 -1.22 10.62 10.43
C PHE A 187 -1.44 9.80 11.71
N LEU A 188 -0.82 8.62 11.81
CA LEU A 188 -0.87 7.78 13.01
C LEU A 188 -0.30 8.51 14.23
N ALA A 189 0.81 9.22 14.08
CA ALA A 189 1.40 10.03 15.15
C ALA A 189 0.46 11.16 15.61
N ALA A 190 -0.23 11.82 14.67
CA ALA A 190 -1.21 12.85 15.00
C ALA A 190 -2.44 12.29 15.72
N VAL A 191 -2.94 11.13 15.30
CA VAL A 191 -4.02 10.41 15.99
C VAL A 191 -3.58 10.00 17.39
N GLN A 192 -2.36 9.48 17.56
CA GLN A 192 -1.82 9.14 18.86
C GLN A 192 -1.78 10.35 19.80
N ALA A 193 -1.29 11.50 19.33
CA ALA A 193 -1.28 12.73 20.13
C ALA A 193 -2.70 13.17 20.55
N LYS A 194 -3.72 12.89 19.73
CA LYS A 194 -5.13 13.14 20.08
C LYS A 194 -5.66 12.15 21.10
N MET A 195 -5.27 10.88 21.01
CA MET A 195 -5.61 9.88 22.02
C MET A 195 -5.03 10.27 23.39
N GLU A 196 -3.75 10.66 23.44
CA GLU A 196 -3.09 11.08 24.68
C GLU A 196 -3.75 12.32 25.33
N ALA A 197 -4.32 13.21 24.52
CA ALA A 197 -5.05 14.37 24.99
C ALA A 197 -6.51 14.08 25.42
N THR A 198 -7.03 12.88 25.13
CA THR A 198 -8.45 12.55 25.32
C THR A 198 -8.64 11.61 26.51
N ALA A 199 -9.40 12.04 27.52
CA ALA A 199 -9.60 11.26 28.74
C ALA A 199 -10.26 9.88 28.49
N ALA A 200 -11.13 9.77 27.49
CA ALA A 200 -11.76 8.50 27.08
C ALA A 200 -10.72 7.48 26.54
N CYS A 201 -9.54 7.94 26.13
CA CYS A 201 -8.46 7.11 25.60
C CYS A 201 -7.38 6.78 26.64
N ALA A 202 -7.56 7.10 27.93
CA ALA A 202 -6.49 6.99 28.94
C ALA A 202 -5.82 5.61 29.08
N ASN A 203 -6.48 4.53 28.66
CA ASN A 203 -5.95 3.16 28.67
C ASN A 203 -5.72 2.59 27.26
N LYS A 204 -5.77 3.42 26.22
CA LYS A 204 -5.55 3.04 24.82
C LYS A 204 -4.35 3.80 24.30
N SER A 205 -3.36 3.08 23.78
CA SER A 205 -2.11 3.68 23.27
C SER A 205 -1.81 3.31 21.82
N ASP A 206 -2.69 2.55 21.17
CA ASP A 206 -2.47 2.08 19.80
C ASP A 206 -3.34 2.88 18.81
N PRO A 207 -2.74 3.85 18.07
CA PRO A 207 -3.48 4.65 17.10
C PRO A 207 -3.99 3.83 15.92
N LEU A 208 -3.34 2.71 15.58
CA LEU A 208 -3.77 1.84 14.50
C LEU A 208 -5.08 1.16 14.88
N LEU A 209 -5.16 0.56 16.07
CA LEU A 209 -6.40 -0.05 16.58
C LEU A 209 -7.54 0.96 16.73
N GLU A 210 -7.22 2.21 17.09
CA GLU A 210 -8.22 3.27 17.14
C GLU A 210 -8.78 3.58 15.73
N LEU A 211 -7.91 3.67 14.72
CA LEU A 211 -8.32 3.88 13.33
C LEU A 211 -9.04 2.66 12.73
N PHE A 212 -8.71 1.45 13.15
CA PHE A 212 -9.49 0.26 12.78
C PHE A 212 -10.97 0.44 13.15
N SER A 213 -11.23 0.97 14.36
CA SER A 213 -12.61 1.22 14.79
C SER A 213 -13.22 2.42 14.10
N LEU A 214 -12.48 3.51 13.88
CA LEU A 214 -13.01 4.72 13.23
C LEU A 214 -13.32 4.51 11.75
N PHE A 215 -12.52 3.71 11.04
CA PHE A 215 -12.74 3.38 9.64
C PHE A 215 -13.63 2.15 9.42
N ASP A 216 -14.04 1.45 10.49
CA ASP A 216 -14.69 0.13 10.40
C ASP A 216 -13.90 -0.86 9.51
N ALA A 217 -12.57 -0.80 9.63
CA ALA A 217 -11.62 -1.56 8.84
C ALA A 217 -11.66 -3.05 9.22
N THR A 218 -11.43 -3.91 8.23
CA THR A 218 -11.33 -5.36 8.45
C THR A 218 -9.89 -5.84 8.53
N GLU A 219 -9.00 -5.17 7.81
CA GLU A 219 -7.59 -5.50 7.72
C GLU A 219 -6.73 -4.25 7.93
N GLU A 220 -5.46 -4.44 8.29
CA GLU A 220 -4.52 -3.31 8.51
C GLU A 220 -4.36 -2.48 7.23
N MET A 221 -4.37 -3.16 6.08
CA MET A 221 -4.33 -2.54 4.77
C MET A 221 -5.49 -1.58 4.50
N ASP A 222 -6.68 -1.85 5.04
CA ASP A 222 -7.82 -0.95 4.91
C ASP A 222 -7.53 0.36 5.65
N VAL A 223 -6.87 0.31 6.80
CA VAL A 223 -6.52 1.50 7.58
C VAL A 223 -5.55 2.38 6.78
N TYR A 224 -4.45 1.81 6.29
CA TYR A 224 -3.49 2.57 5.47
C TYR A 224 -4.13 3.11 4.19
N SER A 225 -4.93 2.30 3.49
CA SER A 225 -5.66 2.74 2.29
C SER A 225 -6.65 3.86 2.59
N ASN A 226 -7.32 3.84 3.75
CA ASN A 226 -8.22 4.91 4.16
C ASN A 226 -7.48 6.19 4.56
N ILE A 227 -6.32 6.09 5.24
CA ILE A 227 -5.45 7.24 5.48
C ILE A 227 -5.01 7.86 4.15
N GLU A 228 -4.52 7.05 3.21
CA GLU A 228 -4.10 7.51 1.90
C GLU A 228 -5.26 8.19 1.15
N LYS A 229 -6.48 7.64 1.19
CA LYS A 229 -7.68 8.28 0.60
C LYS A 229 -8.00 9.63 1.23
N VAL A 230 -7.90 9.75 2.56
CA VAL A 230 -8.10 11.03 3.26
C VAL A 230 -7.05 12.03 2.80
N CYS A 231 -5.77 11.66 2.78
CA CYS A 231 -4.69 12.55 2.38
C CYS A 231 -4.77 12.95 0.89
N THR A 232 -4.92 11.98 0.00
CA THR A 232 -5.05 12.22 -1.46
C THR A 232 -6.31 12.99 -1.83
N GLY A 233 -7.37 12.90 -1.02
CA GLY A 233 -8.58 13.70 -1.16
C GLY A 233 -8.31 15.21 -1.15
N ALA A 234 -7.47 15.69 -0.24
CA ALA A 234 -7.09 17.11 -0.13
C ALA A 234 -6.38 17.58 -1.41
N TYR A 235 -5.51 16.75 -1.97
CA TYR A 235 -4.74 17.06 -3.17
C TYR A 235 -5.60 17.06 -4.43
N LYS A 236 -6.45 16.03 -4.59
CA LYS A 236 -7.30 15.87 -5.77
C LYS A 236 -8.27 17.04 -5.96
N LEU A 237 -8.86 17.55 -4.87
CA LEU A 237 -9.75 18.71 -4.92
C LEU A 237 -9.01 20.02 -5.24
N SER A 238 -7.70 20.06 -4.98
CA SER A 238 -6.85 21.24 -5.20
C SER A 238 -6.11 21.23 -6.55
N GLY A 239 -6.09 20.09 -7.24
CA GLY A 239 -5.37 19.90 -8.50
C GLY A 239 -6.04 20.63 -9.66
N TYR A 240 -5.25 21.40 -10.41
CA TYR A 240 -5.67 22.05 -11.65
C TYR A 240 -5.16 21.21 -12.83
N ASP A 241 -6.08 20.76 -13.69
CA ASP A 241 -5.71 19.99 -14.86
C ASP A 241 -5.27 20.91 -16.00
N VAL A 242 -3.94 20.99 -16.21
CA VAL A 242 -3.37 21.68 -17.37
C VAL A 242 -3.19 20.76 -18.57
N TYR A 243 -3.26 19.45 -18.36
CA TYR A 243 -2.94 18.45 -19.38
C TYR A 243 -4.12 18.13 -20.28
N ASP A 244 -5.29 18.66 -19.95
CA ASP A 244 -6.48 18.56 -20.77
C ASP A 244 -6.33 19.25 -22.14
N GLU A 245 -7.27 18.89 -23.02
CA GLU A 245 -7.34 19.45 -24.37
C GLU A 245 -7.80 20.91 -24.38
N GLY A 246 -8.28 21.45 -23.25
CA GLY A 246 -8.71 22.84 -23.12
C GLY A 246 -7.58 23.81 -22.79
N THR A 247 -6.53 23.34 -22.10
CA THR A 247 -5.44 24.16 -21.57
C THR A 247 -4.17 23.99 -22.39
N LEU A 248 -3.55 22.80 -22.39
CA LEU A 248 -2.31 22.53 -23.12
C LEU A 248 -2.55 21.92 -24.52
N GLY A 249 -3.78 21.67 -24.99
CA GLY A 249 -3.92 21.15 -26.35
C GLY A 249 -5.29 21.07 -27.02
N MET A 250 -5.62 22.09 -27.83
CA MET A 250 -6.11 21.88 -29.20
C MET A 250 -5.53 22.99 -30.08
N ASP A 251 -4.89 22.63 -31.19
CA ASP A 251 -4.77 23.58 -32.29
C ASP A 251 -6.15 23.68 -32.97
N ALA A 252 -6.81 24.82 -32.80
CA ALA A 252 -8.11 25.11 -33.40
C ALA A 252 -8.11 25.02 -34.94
N ALA A 253 -6.94 25.06 -35.59
CA ALA A 253 -6.80 24.93 -37.03
C ALA A 253 -6.62 23.48 -37.52
N THR A 254 -6.11 22.56 -36.68
CA THR A 254 -5.80 21.18 -37.10
C THR A 254 -6.56 20.08 -36.35
N GLU A 255 -7.35 20.40 -35.33
CA GLU A 255 -8.14 19.44 -34.52
C GLU A 255 -7.28 18.29 -33.93
N ARG A 256 -5.99 18.52 -33.68
CA ARG A 256 -5.07 17.50 -33.13
C ARG A 256 -5.03 17.55 -31.60
N GLN A 257 -5.12 16.38 -30.96
CA GLN A 257 -4.82 16.19 -29.53
C GLN A 257 -3.32 16.37 -29.31
N ILE A 258 -2.90 17.53 -28.79
CA ILE A 258 -1.47 17.87 -28.72
C ILE A 258 -0.81 17.21 -27.50
N THR A 259 -1.41 17.30 -26.31
CA THR A 259 -0.79 16.83 -25.06
C THR A 259 -0.57 15.32 -25.03
N ALA A 260 -1.59 14.52 -25.34
CA ALA A 260 -1.47 13.05 -25.32
C ALA A 260 -0.49 12.54 -26.40
N GLU A 261 -0.62 13.02 -27.64
CA GLU A 261 0.31 12.65 -28.72
C GLU A 261 1.72 13.21 -28.49
N TYR A 262 1.89 14.27 -27.69
CA TYR A 262 3.20 14.77 -27.30
C TYR A 262 3.91 13.81 -26.35
N LEU A 263 3.20 13.28 -25.37
CA LEU A 263 3.72 12.31 -24.39
C LEU A 263 4.11 10.98 -25.04
N ASP A 264 3.34 10.50 -26.03
CA ASP A 264 3.69 9.31 -26.81
C ASP A 264 4.75 9.59 -27.89
N GLY A 265 4.87 10.85 -28.29
CA GLY A 265 5.64 11.28 -29.42
C GLY A 265 4.91 11.02 -30.74
N GLY A 266 4.70 12.08 -31.52
CA GLY A 266 3.81 12.02 -32.68
C GLY A 266 3.08 13.35 -32.95
N SER A 267 3.07 14.24 -31.97
CA SER A 267 2.47 15.57 -32.11
C SER A 267 3.34 16.50 -32.96
N VAL A 268 2.73 17.61 -33.39
CA VAL A 268 3.45 18.70 -34.07
C VAL A 268 4.57 19.28 -33.19
N TRP A 269 4.42 19.24 -31.86
CA TRP A 269 5.43 19.73 -30.92
C TRP A 269 6.70 18.89 -30.90
N ASN A 270 6.60 17.57 -31.14
CA ASN A 270 7.78 16.70 -31.19
C ASN A 270 8.63 16.95 -32.45
N TYR A 271 8.01 17.43 -33.54
CA TYR A 271 8.68 17.61 -34.84
C TYR A 271 8.81 19.08 -35.27
N ALA A 272 8.37 20.02 -34.42
CA ALA A 272 8.43 21.44 -34.72
C ALA A 272 9.87 21.96 -34.71
N ASN A 273 10.23 22.67 -35.76
CA ASN A 273 11.55 23.29 -35.96
C ASN A 273 11.66 24.71 -35.35
N SER A 274 10.60 25.22 -34.73
CA SER A 274 10.55 26.52 -34.04
C SER A 274 9.65 26.46 -32.80
N ASN A 275 9.82 27.40 -31.87
CA ASN A 275 9.03 27.54 -30.64
C ASN A 275 7.68 28.28 -30.86
N ASP A 276 7.17 28.34 -32.09
CA ASP A 276 6.07 29.26 -32.45
C ASP A 276 4.73 29.00 -31.71
N ASP A 277 4.58 27.83 -31.06
CA ASP A 277 3.38 27.42 -30.31
C ASP A 277 3.61 27.17 -28.80
N THR A 278 4.71 27.67 -28.20
CA THR A 278 5.04 27.41 -26.78
C THR A 278 4.49 28.45 -25.79
N ALA A 279 3.84 29.51 -26.25
CA ALA A 279 3.39 30.62 -25.40
C ALA A 279 2.44 30.21 -24.26
N THR A 280 1.65 29.15 -24.46
CA THR A 280 0.78 28.60 -23.41
C THR A 280 1.59 27.86 -22.35
N ILE A 281 2.60 27.08 -22.75
CA ILE A 281 3.52 26.39 -21.85
C ILE A 281 4.25 27.42 -20.97
N GLU A 282 4.78 28.50 -21.56
CA GLU A 282 5.44 29.58 -20.82
C GLU A 282 4.52 30.23 -19.77
N ARG A 283 3.24 30.41 -20.11
CA ARG A 283 2.26 30.97 -19.18
C ARG A 283 1.95 30.01 -18.04
N VAL A 284 1.74 28.73 -18.34
CA VAL A 284 1.51 27.70 -17.32
C VAL A 284 2.74 27.60 -16.41
N ALA A 285 3.94 27.58 -16.97
CA ALA A 285 5.21 27.53 -16.23
C ALA A 285 5.38 28.71 -15.27
N SER A 286 5.11 29.93 -15.73
CA SER A 286 5.33 31.15 -14.95
C SER A 286 4.23 31.48 -13.94
N THR A 287 3.01 30.96 -14.12
CA THR A 287 1.85 31.35 -13.29
C THR A 287 1.17 30.20 -12.57
N VAL A 288 0.94 29.06 -13.23
CA VAL A 288 0.12 27.98 -12.66
C VAL A 288 1.00 26.95 -11.95
N ALA A 289 2.07 26.51 -12.60
CA ALA A 289 2.95 25.46 -12.09
C ALA A 289 3.69 25.85 -10.78
N THR A 290 3.80 27.14 -10.47
CA THR A 290 4.45 27.67 -9.26
C THR A 290 3.47 28.00 -8.13
N SER A 291 2.16 28.00 -8.38
CA SER A 291 1.15 28.43 -7.41
C SER A 291 -0.05 27.48 -7.26
N ARG A 292 -0.09 26.37 -8.01
CA ARG A 292 -1.17 25.38 -7.99
C ARG A 292 -0.57 23.98 -8.05
N LEU A 293 -1.23 23.02 -7.42
CA LEU A 293 -1.01 21.61 -7.74
C LEU A 293 -1.50 21.34 -9.15
N LEU A 294 -0.71 20.64 -9.94
CA LEU A 294 -1.12 20.16 -11.26
C LEU A 294 -1.64 18.73 -11.15
N ALA A 295 -2.77 18.45 -11.79
CA ALA A 295 -3.32 17.10 -11.84
C ALA A 295 -2.34 16.14 -12.55
N TRP A 296 -2.35 14.86 -12.19
CA TRP A 296 -1.63 13.86 -12.96
C TRP A 296 -2.44 13.49 -14.21
N PRO A 297 -1.86 13.48 -15.42
CA PRO A 297 -2.63 13.29 -16.65
C PRO A 297 -3.19 11.87 -16.78
N ASP A 298 -4.40 11.77 -17.34
CA ASP A 298 -4.99 10.51 -17.76
C ASP A 298 -4.36 10.05 -19.09
N HIS A 299 -3.26 9.29 -18.99
CA HIS A 299 -2.50 8.83 -20.14
C HIS A 299 -1.90 7.45 -19.89
N HIS A 300 -1.93 6.53 -20.86
CA HIS A 300 -1.48 5.14 -20.66
C HIS A 300 0.00 4.98 -20.35
N ALA A 301 0.83 5.96 -20.72
CA ALA A 301 2.25 5.96 -20.36
C ALA A 301 2.46 6.34 -18.88
N LEU A 302 1.45 6.93 -18.24
CA LEU A 302 1.51 7.52 -16.90
C LEU A 302 0.45 6.91 -15.95
N GLU A 303 -0.37 5.97 -16.42
CA GLU A 303 -1.32 5.23 -15.58
C GLU A 303 -0.59 4.20 -14.71
N HIS A 304 -1.01 4.01 -13.45
CA HIS A 304 -0.48 2.98 -12.54
C HIS A 304 1.05 3.03 -12.38
N CYS A 305 1.61 4.22 -12.07
CA CYS A 305 3.02 4.36 -11.71
C CYS A 305 3.29 3.89 -10.27
N ASP A 306 3.10 2.59 -9.99
CA ASP A 306 3.20 2.03 -8.63
C ASP A 306 4.61 2.16 -8.02
N ILE A 307 5.64 2.26 -8.86
CA ILE A 307 7.03 2.52 -8.45
C ILE A 307 7.22 3.96 -7.94
N GLY A 308 6.26 4.88 -8.13
CA GLY A 308 6.44 6.23 -7.58
C GLY A 308 7.51 7.07 -8.27
N ALA A 309 7.84 6.75 -9.54
CA ALA A 309 8.83 7.47 -10.32
C ALA A 309 8.46 7.53 -11.81
N ALA A 310 8.88 8.59 -12.47
CA ALA A 310 8.70 8.80 -13.90
C ALA A 310 9.94 9.45 -14.52
N MET A 311 10.06 9.33 -15.83
CA MET A 311 11.18 9.88 -16.58
C MET A 311 10.68 10.41 -17.92
N CYS A 312 11.34 11.47 -18.38
CA CYS A 312 11.20 12.06 -19.69
C CYS A 312 12.54 11.97 -20.42
N CYS A 313 12.57 11.41 -21.63
CA CYS A 313 13.79 11.29 -22.42
C CYS A 313 13.58 11.80 -23.84
N SER A 314 14.45 12.70 -24.26
CA SER A 314 14.47 13.32 -25.59
C SER A 314 15.72 12.94 -26.37
N ALA A 315 15.54 12.64 -27.66
CA ALA A 315 16.61 12.26 -28.57
C ALA A 315 17.17 13.45 -29.38
N VAL A 316 16.44 14.58 -29.42
CA VAL A 316 16.82 15.74 -30.24
C VAL A 316 16.72 17.02 -29.42
N SER A 317 17.65 17.95 -29.66
CA SER A 317 17.52 19.34 -29.22
C SER A 317 17.37 20.27 -30.44
N ARG A 318 16.36 21.15 -30.41
CA ARG A 318 16.17 22.21 -31.42
C ARG A 318 16.78 23.56 -31.01
N ALA A 319 17.35 23.67 -29.82
CA ALA A 319 17.96 24.91 -29.33
C ALA A 319 19.37 25.09 -29.90
N ASP A 320 19.71 26.31 -30.34
CA ASP A 320 21.07 26.72 -30.73
C ASP A 320 21.44 28.02 -29.99
N PRO A 321 22.37 27.97 -29.01
CA PRO A 321 23.06 26.78 -28.52
C PRO A 321 22.11 25.81 -27.81
N VAL A 322 22.49 24.53 -27.76
CA VAL A 322 21.75 23.48 -27.03
C VAL A 322 21.62 23.92 -25.57
N ALA A 323 20.39 24.04 -25.08
CA ALA A 323 20.12 24.45 -23.70
C ALA A 323 20.20 23.28 -22.71
N ASN A 324 19.88 22.07 -23.19
CA ASN A 324 19.97 20.81 -22.45
C ASN A 324 20.94 19.85 -23.17
N ASP A 325 22.17 19.75 -22.68
CA ASP A 325 23.17 18.82 -23.23
C ASP A 325 22.76 17.37 -23.00
N PRO A 326 22.95 16.47 -23.98
CA PRO A 326 22.78 15.02 -23.77
C PRO A 326 23.51 14.56 -22.52
N ASN A 327 22.81 13.85 -21.65
CA ASN A 327 23.30 13.46 -20.33
C ASN A 327 23.35 11.94 -20.12
N ALA A 328 22.85 11.16 -21.10
CA ALA A 328 22.74 9.71 -20.98
C ALA A 328 22.91 8.97 -22.31
N GLU A 329 23.25 7.70 -22.19
CA GLU A 329 23.16 6.68 -23.24
C GLU A 329 21.94 5.80 -22.96
N VAL A 330 21.28 5.35 -24.03
CA VAL A 330 20.21 4.34 -23.93
C VAL A 330 20.86 2.96 -23.94
N CYS A 331 20.51 2.09 -23.00
CA CYS A 331 20.92 0.69 -23.01
C CYS A 331 19.96 -0.14 -23.89
N TYR A 332 18.67 -0.10 -23.55
CA TYR A 332 17.62 -0.80 -24.28
C TYR A 332 16.24 -0.18 -24.03
N VAL A 333 15.32 -0.47 -24.94
CA VAL A 333 13.89 -0.15 -24.84
C VAL A 333 13.11 -1.47 -24.83
N ASP A 334 12.32 -1.73 -23.79
CA ASP A 334 11.33 -2.83 -23.79
C ASP A 334 10.00 -2.33 -24.36
N ILE A 335 9.80 -2.52 -25.67
CA ILE A 335 8.60 -2.07 -26.39
C ILE A 335 7.35 -2.75 -25.84
N LYS A 336 7.47 -3.93 -25.23
CA LYS A 336 6.33 -4.59 -24.59
C LYS A 336 5.74 -3.76 -23.44
N ALA A 337 6.60 -3.07 -22.67
CA ALA A 337 6.19 -2.21 -21.58
C ALA A 337 5.47 -0.96 -22.10
N SER A 338 5.94 -0.39 -23.22
CA SER A 338 5.39 0.80 -23.89
C SER A 338 4.49 0.48 -25.10
N LYS A 339 3.90 -0.73 -25.16
CA LYS A 339 3.19 -1.25 -26.35
C LYS A 339 2.11 -0.35 -26.94
N ARG A 340 1.46 0.46 -26.11
CA ARG A 340 0.42 1.41 -26.53
C ARG A 340 1.03 2.60 -27.25
N THR A 341 2.04 3.22 -26.64
CA THR A 341 2.85 4.28 -27.25
C THR A 341 3.49 3.83 -28.56
N ALA A 342 4.20 2.69 -28.53
CA ALA A 342 4.89 2.18 -29.71
C ALA A 342 3.94 1.64 -30.80
N ARG A 343 2.66 1.42 -30.47
CA ARG A 343 1.65 0.77 -31.33
C ARG A 343 2.11 -0.60 -31.86
N VAL A 344 2.92 -1.30 -31.06
CA VAL A 344 3.50 -2.62 -31.35
C VAL A 344 3.25 -3.53 -30.15
N ARG A 345 2.77 -4.76 -30.39
CA ARG A 345 2.33 -5.68 -29.33
C ARG A 345 3.46 -6.12 -28.39
N ASP A 346 4.63 -6.40 -28.94
CA ASP A 346 5.81 -6.90 -28.23
C ASP A 346 7.04 -6.64 -29.11
N GLY A 347 8.19 -6.39 -28.50
CA GLY A 347 9.44 -6.06 -29.15
C GLY A 347 10.44 -5.46 -28.17
N TYR A 348 11.66 -5.23 -28.63
CA TYR A 348 12.67 -4.49 -27.88
C TYR A 348 13.73 -3.96 -28.85
N SER A 349 14.43 -2.91 -28.42
CA SER A 349 15.57 -2.33 -29.14
C SER A 349 16.78 -2.34 -28.21
N ILE A 350 17.92 -2.79 -28.73
CA ILE A 350 19.20 -2.81 -28.00
C ILE A 350 20.11 -1.77 -28.64
N TYR A 351 20.77 -0.96 -27.82
CA TYR A 351 21.64 0.12 -28.24
C TYR A 351 23.08 -0.19 -27.81
N THR A 352 24.02 -0.06 -28.75
CA THR A 352 25.45 -0.25 -28.48
C THR A 352 25.99 0.98 -27.78
N GLN A 353 26.74 0.78 -26.69
CA GLN A 353 27.38 1.87 -25.98
C GLN A 353 28.65 2.31 -26.71
N ASP A 354 28.79 3.61 -26.95
CA ASP A 354 30.02 4.23 -27.47
C ASP A 354 30.63 5.23 -26.47
N GLN A 355 30.04 5.33 -25.28
CA GLN A 355 30.39 6.25 -24.20
C GLN A 355 30.16 7.73 -24.54
N ALA A 356 29.36 8.02 -25.57
CA ALA A 356 28.88 9.36 -25.85
C ALA A 356 27.43 9.49 -25.38
N ASN A 357 27.12 10.56 -24.64
CA ASN A 357 25.74 10.83 -24.31
C ASN A 357 24.99 11.27 -25.58
N ASP A 358 23.96 10.52 -25.95
CA ASP A 358 23.17 10.76 -27.16
C ASP A 358 21.79 11.35 -26.85
N VAL A 359 21.29 11.14 -25.63
CA VAL A 359 19.94 11.54 -25.23
C VAL A 359 19.99 12.40 -23.98
N TYR A 360 18.99 13.26 -23.83
CA TYR A 360 18.72 13.98 -22.60
C TYR A 360 17.56 13.31 -21.87
N CYS A 361 17.84 12.78 -20.68
CA CYS A 361 16.85 12.19 -19.80
C CYS A 361 16.74 12.98 -18.49
N GLU A 362 15.52 13.28 -18.07
CA GLU A 362 15.20 13.90 -16.79
C GLU A 362 14.17 13.04 -16.06
N ALA A 363 14.49 12.64 -14.84
CA ALA A 363 13.68 11.79 -13.99
C ALA A 363 13.27 12.51 -12.71
N PHE A 364 12.14 12.09 -12.17
CA PHE A 364 11.61 12.59 -10.90
C PHE A 364 10.90 11.46 -10.16
N ALA A 365 10.90 11.54 -8.84
CA ALA A 365 10.31 10.54 -7.97
C ALA A 365 9.46 11.22 -6.89
N TRP A 366 8.45 10.48 -6.43
CA TRP A 366 7.58 10.86 -5.33
C TRP A 366 7.36 9.73 -4.32
N GLY A 367 7.95 8.55 -4.57
CA GLY A 367 7.88 7.40 -3.68
C GLY A 367 6.53 6.66 -3.73
N THR A 368 6.41 5.66 -2.87
CA THR A 368 5.24 4.77 -2.82
C THR A 368 4.09 5.32 -1.98
N ASP A 369 4.36 6.26 -1.07
CA ASP A 369 3.33 6.90 -0.24
C ASP A 369 2.52 7.92 -1.04
N GLY A 370 1.32 7.50 -1.46
CA GLY A 370 0.38 8.33 -2.19
C GLY A 370 -0.13 9.53 -1.40
N GLY A 371 -0.11 9.48 -0.07
CA GLY A 371 -0.49 10.57 0.84
C GLY A 371 0.58 11.64 1.01
N SER A 372 1.80 11.42 0.51
CA SER A 372 2.87 12.41 0.63
C SER A 372 2.64 13.66 -0.22
N ILE A 373 3.19 14.80 0.24
CA ILE A 373 3.19 16.05 -0.53
C ILE A 373 3.98 15.93 -1.83
N GLN A 374 5.01 15.07 -1.85
CA GLN A 374 5.78 14.78 -3.07
C GLN A 374 4.88 14.07 -4.09
N SER A 375 4.04 13.13 -3.66
CA SER A 375 3.05 12.46 -4.52
C SER A 375 2.00 13.45 -5.04
N ALA A 376 1.62 14.46 -4.26
CA ALA A 376 0.75 15.54 -4.73
C ALA A 376 1.39 16.41 -5.82
N LEU A 377 2.71 16.60 -5.76
CA LEU A 377 3.49 17.46 -6.67
C LEU A 377 3.99 16.75 -7.93
N LYS A 378 3.72 15.45 -8.10
CA LYS A 378 4.17 14.70 -9.29
C LYS A 378 3.69 15.31 -10.61
N GLY A 379 2.49 15.88 -10.65
CA GLY A 379 2.03 16.64 -11.83
C GLY A 379 2.93 17.85 -12.10
N ASN A 380 3.25 18.64 -11.09
CA ASN A 380 4.18 19.76 -11.23
C ASN A 380 5.57 19.29 -11.71
N ALA A 381 6.07 18.17 -11.19
CA ALA A 381 7.34 17.59 -11.62
C ALA A 381 7.30 17.12 -13.09
N LEU A 382 6.21 16.47 -13.53
CA LEU A 382 6.01 16.11 -14.92
C LEU A 382 5.96 17.34 -15.84
N PHE A 383 5.29 18.41 -15.40
CA PHE A 383 5.27 19.65 -16.17
C PHE A 383 6.68 20.21 -16.35
N GLN A 384 7.49 20.25 -15.30
CA GLN A 384 8.86 20.74 -15.39
C GLN A 384 9.72 19.84 -16.31
N ALA A 385 9.76 18.54 -16.04
CA ALA A 385 10.63 17.60 -16.75
C ALA A 385 10.21 17.37 -18.21
N GLY A 386 8.91 17.40 -18.51
CA GLY A 386 8.36 17.02 -19.81
C GLY A 386 7.91 18.18 -20.69
N PHE A 387 7.38 19.26 -20.12
CA PHE A 387 6.77 20.37 -20.87
C PHE A 387 7.59 21.64 -20.80
N ALA A 388 8.08 22.04 -19.62
CA ALA A 388 8.93 23.22 -19.49
C ALA A 388 10.27 23.03 -20.20
N ASN A 389 10.88 21.83 -20.10
CA ASN A 389 12.08 21.47 -20.86
C ASN A 389 11.91 21.54 -22.40
N MET A 390 10.66 21.50 -22.92
CA MET A 390 10.41 21.71 -24.35
C MET A 390 10.77 23.13 -24.79
N LEU A 391 10.69 24.10 -23.87
CA LEU A 391 11.13 25.49 -24.10
C LEU A 391 12.63 25.55 -24.34
N ASP A 392 13.38 24.65 -23.70
CA ASP A 392 14.84 24.47 -23.85
C ASP A 392 15.19 23.62 -25.08
N GLY A 393 14.19 23.26 -25.88
CA GLY A 393 14.35 22.61 -27.17
C GLY A 393 14.50 21.09 -27.14
N SER A 394 14.42 20.45 -25.97
CA SER A 394 14.39 18.99 -25.83
C SER A 394 13.10 18.42 -26.43
N VAL A 395 13.20 17.71 -27.54
CA VAL A 395 12.06 17.14 -28.30
C VAL A 395 12.39 15.76 -28.84
N GLU A 396 11.36 15.10 -29.39
CA GLU A 396 11.41 13.76 -29.98
C GLU A 396 11.75 12.64 -28.99
N GLN A 397 10.88 11.63 -28.96
CA GLN A 397 11.01 10.46 -28.09
C GLN A 397 12.06 9.48 -28.61
N ILE A 398 12.59 8.65 -27.72
CA ILE A 398 13.42 7.51 -28.12
C ILE A 398 12.54 6.48 -28.86
N PRO A 399 12.98 5.93 -30.01
CA PRO A 399 12.18 4.98 -30.77
C PRO A 399 11.67 3.81 -29.93
N GLY A 400 10.34 3.64 -29.91
CA GLY A 400 9.66 2.57 -29.16
C GLY A 400 9.37 2.90 -27.69
N ALA A 401 9.76 4.06 -27.18
CA ALA A 401 9.42 4.56 -25.84
C ALA A 401 8.54 5.82 -25.94
N PRO A 402 7.73 6.14 -24.91
CA PRO A 402 7.13 7.46 -24.79
C PRO A 402 8.20 8.53 -24.55
N LEU A 403 7.86 9.79 -24.84
CA LEU A 403 8.67 10.94 -24.46
C LEU A 403 8.75 11.05 -22.94
N CYS A 404 7.61 10.89 -22.26
CA CYS A 404 7.50 10.85 -20.81
C CYS A 404 6.58 9.71 -20.38
N GLY A 405 7.00 8.96 -19.37
CA GLY A 405 6.23 7.85 -18.83
C GLY A 405 6.63 7.46 -17.43
N CYS A 406 5.82 6.62 -16.79
CA CYS A 406 6.22 5.90 -15.58
C CYS A 406 7.56 5.20 -15.86
N LEU A 407 8.43 5.12 -14.85
CA LEU A 407 9.80 4.63 -15.01
C LEU A 407 9.86 3.20 -15.57
N ASP A 408 8.84 2.37 -15.33
CA ASP A 408 8.72 1.00 -15.84
C ASP A 408 8.52 0.91 -17.37
N ARG A 409 8.01 1.97 -17.99
CA ARG A 409 7.75 2.08 -19.44
C ARG A 409 8.81 2.88 -20.18
N MET A 410 9.72 3.51 -19.44
CA MET A 410 10.83 4.28 -19.98
C MET A 410 12.05 3.40 -20.29
N PRO A 411 12.94 3.83 -21.21
CA PRO A 411 14.16 3.10 -21.53
C PRO A 411 15.06 2.94 -20.31
N VAL A 412 15.89 1.90 -20.34
CA VAL A 412 17.01 1.79 -19.40
C VAL A 412 18.16 2.65 -19.92
N VAL A 413 18.69 3.52 -19.08
CA VAL A 413 19.67 4.54 -19.45
C VAL A 413 20.85 4.59 -18.47
N THR A 414 21.99 5.10 -18.91
CA THR A 414 23.17 5.25 -18.03
C THR A 414 23.00 6.34 -16.98
N ASN A 415 22.18 7.35 -17.25
CA ASN A 415 22.00 8.49 -16.36
C ASN A 415 20.66 9.19 -16.61
N ALA A 416 20.20 9.98 -15.65
CA ALA A 416 19.09 10.91 -15.82
C ALA A 416 19.29 12.07 -14.84
N LYS A 417 19.08 13.30 -15.31
CA LYS A 417 19.00 14.48 -14.42
C LYS A 417 17.86 14.26 -13.44
N CYS A 418 18.07 14.56 -12.16
CA CYS A 418 17.04 14.42 -11.14
C CYS A 418 16.39 15.77 -10.88
N THR A 419 15.08 15.86 -11.11
CA THR A 419 14.31 17.06 -10.76
C THR A 419 13.34 16.74 -9.63
N GLN A 420 13.41 17.55 -8.57
CA GLN A 420 12.44 17.50 -7.47
C GLN A 420 11.62 18.78 -7.44
N VAL A 421 10.32 18.63 -7.24
CA VAL A 421 9.42 19.73 -6.93
C VAL A 421 8.98 19.61 -5.49
N THR A 422 9.24 20.63 -4.71
CA THR A 422 8.92 20.70 -3.29
C THR A 422 7.94 21.82 -3.01
N SER A 423 7.29 21.77 -1.84
CA SER A 423 6.55 22.90 -1.34
C SER A 423 6.98 23.22 0.10
N THR A 424 7.29 24.49 0.34
CA THR A 424 7.58 24.99 1.70
C THR A 424 6.30 25.50 2.33
N ASP A 425 6.09 25.21 3.61
CA ASP A 425 4.95 25.67 4.41
C ASP A 425 3.58 25.13 3.97
N SER A 426 3.57 24.07 3.14
CA SER A 426 2.33 23.35 2.85
C SER A 426 1.85 22.58 4.07
N THR A 427 0.53 22.62 4.30
CA THR A 427 -0.10 21.85 5.37
C THR A 427 -1.40 21.20 4.90
N VAL A 428 -1.58 19.93 5.21
CA VAL A 428 -2.84 19.22 5.09
C VAL A 428 -3.57 19.28 6.43
N ASN A 429 -4.72 19.96 6.45
CA ASN A 429 -5.60 19.98 7.61
C ASN A 429 -6.58 18.82 7.51
N VAL A 430 -6.54 17.92 8.49
CA VAL A 430 -7.45 16.78 8.60
C VAL A 430 -8.44 17.05 9.72
N THR A 431 -9.70 16.77 9.45
CA THR A 431 -10.80 16.88 10.42
C THR A 431 -11.62 15.61 10.44
N PHE A 432 -11.96 15.12 11.63
CA PHE A 432 -12.94 14.06 11.83
C PHE A 432 -14.22 14.66 12.39
N ASN A 433 -15.33 14.45 11.69
CA ASN A 433 -16.64 14.94 12.11
C ASN A 433 -17.43 13.80 12.78
N LYS A 434 -17.63 13.89 14.10
CA LYS A 434 -18.32 12.85 14.86
C LYS A 434 -19.77 12.61 14.44
N SER A 435 -20.44 13.65 13.93
CA SER A 435 -21.85 13.55 13.54
C SER A 435 -22.03 12.75 12.25
N LEU A 436 -20.99 12.72 11.42
CA LEU A 436 -20.97 12.00 10.15
C LEU A 436 -20.14 10.71 10.22
N GLY A 437 -19.24 10.59 11.19
CA GLY A 437 -18.31 9.46 11.31
C GLY A 437 -17.30 9.40 10.17
N VAL A 438 -16.94 10.55 9.58
CA VAL A 438 -16.04 10.62 8.42
C VAL A 438 -14.90 11.60 8.65
N PHE A 439 -13.77 11.29 8.04
CA PHE A 439 -12.66 12.21 7.89
C PHE A 439 -12.84 13.08 6.64
N ASP A 440 -12.50 14.35 6.77
CA ASP A 440 -12.39 15.32 5.69
C ASP A 440 -11.00 15.97 5.74
N SER A 441 -10.52 16.45 4.60
CA SER A 441 -9.18 17.00 4.48
C SER A 441 -9.13 18.18 3.51
N SER A 442 -8.26 19.14 3.82
CA SER A 442 -8.02 20.32 2.98
C SER A 442 -6.54 20.62 2.91
N LEU A 443 -6.08 21.18 1.79
CA LEU A 443 -4.71 21.59 1.58
C LEU A 443 -4.60 23.11 1.65
N ASP A 444 -3.74 23.58 2.54
CA ASP A 444 -3.16 24.92 2.45
C ASP A 444 -1.82 24.79 1.73
N LEU A 445 -1.81 25.10 0.44
CA LEU A 445 -0.64 24.98 -0.42
C LEU A 445 0.32 26.15 -0.16
N GLY A 446 1.55 25.80 0.19
CA GLY A 446 2.64 26.72 0.37
C GLY A 446 3.32 27.13 -0.94
N THR A 447 4.57 27.61 -0.86
CA THR A 447 5.31 28.03 -2.06
C THR A 447 5.89 26.81 -2.76
N ILE A 448 5.66 26.67 -4.07
CA ILE A 448 6.26 25.58 -4.87
C ILE A 448 7.63 26.03 -5.38
N SER A 449 8.61 25.15 -5.25
CA SER A 449 9.95 25.34 -5.80
C SER A 449 10.45 24.09 -6.51
N THR A 450 11.31 24.29 -7.50
CA THR A 450 11.97 23.22 -8.25
C THR A 450 13.47 23.26 -7.98
N SER A 451 14.08 22.10 -7.77
CA SER A 451 15.51 21.97 -7.51
C SER A 451 16.06 20.66 -8.09
N ASP A 452 17.37 20.62 -8.31
CA ASP A 452 18.09 19.40 -8.66
C ASP A 452 18.21 18.49 -7.41
N CYS A 453 17.78 17.24 -7.53
CA CYS A 453 17.87 16.25 -6.45
C CYS A 453 19.13 15.36 -6.51
N GLY A 454 20.05 15.65 -7.42
CA GLY A 454 21.30 14.92 -7.59
C GLY A 454 21.09 13.60 -8.31
N ASN A 455 21.43 12.49 -7.67
CA ASN A 455 21.23 11.16 -8.25
C ASN A 455 19.81 10.66 -7.97
N ILE A 456 19.07 10.29 -9.02
CA ILE A 456 17.67 9.83 -8.89
C ILE A 456 17.50 8.58 -8.04
N VAL A 457 18.48 7.65 -8.05
CA VAL A 457 18.43 6.43 -7.23
C VAL A 457 18.59 6.77 -5.75
N ASP A 458 19.55 7.62 -5.41
CA ASP A 458 19.76 8.09 -4.03
C ASP A 458 18.57 8.93 -3.54
N HIS A 459 18.02 9.77 -4.43
CA HIS A 459 16.83 10.55 -4.13
C HIS A 459 15.61 9.66 -3.85
N TYR A 460 15.39 8.63 -4.68
CA TYR A 460 14.32 7.66 -4.47
C TYR A 460 14.48 6.92 -3.14
N LYS A 461 15.70 6.46 -2.81
CA LYS A 461 15.98 5.84 -1.51
C LYS A 461 15.65 6.76 -0.35
N ALA A 462 16.00 8.04 -0.45
CA ALA A 462 15.69 9.01 0.61
C ALA A 462 14.18 9.19 0.83
N LEU A 463 13.37 9.09 -0.22
CA LEU A 463 11.90 9.09 -0.12
C LEU A 463 11.37 7.84 0.60
N GLU A 464 12.00 6.69 0.39
CA GLU A 464 11.63 5.40 1.01
C GLU A 464 12.37 5.12 2.34
N GLY A 465 12.83 6.17 3.04
CA GLY A 465 13.43 6.03 4.38
C GLY A 465 14.95 5.76 4.42
N GLY A 466 15.63 5.79 3.26
CA GLY A 466 17.09 5.80 3.14
C GLY A 466 17.77 4.43 2.98
N GLU A 467 16.99 3.34 3.00
CA GLU A 467 17.49 1.96 2.85
C GLU A 467 17.16 1.40 1.45
N ASP A 468 17.82 0.29 1.08
CA ASP A 468 17.49 -0.42 -0.15
C ASP A 468 16.15 -1.17 -0.04
N THR A 469 15.20 -0.82 -0.90
CA THR A 469 13.90 -1.47 -1.06
C THR A 469 13.81 -2.17 -2.43
N PRO A 470 12.88 -3.12 -2.64
CA PRO A 470 12.63 -3.70 -3.96
C PRO A 470 12.39 -2.63 -5.04
N GLU A 471 11.68 -1.56 -4.69
CA GLU A 471 11.38 -0.42 -5.56
C GLU A 471 12.63 0.43 -5.83
N SER A 472 13.46 0.71 -4.82
CA SER A 472 14.70 1.47 -5.03
C SER A 472 15.71 0.70 -5.89
N LEU A 473 15.77 -0.63 -5.74
CA LEU A 473 16.56 -1.51 -6.59
C LEU A 473 16.00 -1.57 -8.02
N TYR A 474 14.68 -1.50 -8.17
CA TYR A 474 14.05 -1.38 -9.49
C TYR A 474 14.44 -0.08 -10.18
N VAL A 475 14.40 1.05 -9.47
CA VAL A 475 14.84 2.36 -9.98
C VAL A 475 16.32 2.32 -10.39
N ALA A 476 17.18 1.71 -9.57
CA ALA A 476 18.59 1.49 -9.90
C ALA A 476 18.80 0.61 -11.14
N GLY A 477 17.90 -0.35 -11.39
CA GLY A 477 17.88 -1.17 -12.60
C GLY A 477 17.44 -0.42 -13.86
N ARG A 478 16.85 0.77 -13.73
CA ARG A 478 16.43 1.63 -14.85
C ARG A 478 17.43 2.74 -15.16
N VAL A 479 18.10 3.28 -14.15
CA VAL A 479 19.19 4.25 -14.30
C VAL A 479 20.48 3.62 -13.77
N VAL A 480 21.22 2.98 -14.67
CA VAL A 480 22.20 1.94 -14.32
C VAL A 480 23.63 2.45 -14.13
N GLY A 481 23.86 3.76 -14.30
CA GLY A 481 25.20 4.35 -14.27
C GLY A 481 25.99 4.11 -15.56
N ALA A 482 27.12 4.81 -15.69
CA ALA A 482 27.95 4.81 -16.90
C ALA A 482 28.49 3.44 -17.34
N THR A 483 28.57 2.46 -16.43
CA THR A 483 29.07 1.10 -16.74
C THR A 483 28.00 0.03 -16.68
N GLY A 484 26.76 0.38 -16.35
CA GLY A 484 25.71 -0.60 -16.04
C GLY A 484 24.98 -1.18 -17.26
N CYS A 485 25.08 -0.55 -18.44
CA CYS A 485 24.31 -0.99 -19.60
C CYS A 485 24.63 -2.42 -20.06
N ALA A 486 25.89 -2.85 -19.96
CA ALA A 486 26.29 -4.20 -20.38
C ALA A 486 25.61 -5.29 -19.54
N GLU A 487 25.62 -5.11 -18.21
CA GLU A 487 24.97 -6.03 -17.27
C GLU A 487 23.45 -5.99 -17.43
N ALA A 488 22.86 -4.79 -17.49
CA ALA A 488 21.42 -4.61 -17.64
C ALA A 488 20.90 -5.24 -18.94
N THR A 489 21.60 -5.03 -20.05
CA THR A 489 21.26 -5.61 -21.36
C THR A 489 21.40 -7.13 -21.37
N THR A 490 22.46 -7.67 -20.77
CA THR A 490 22.68 -9.11 -20.67
C THR A 490 21.60 -9.79 -19.83
N SER A 491 21.24 -9.19 -18.69
CA SER A 491 20.17 -9.68 -17.81
C SER A 491 18.81 -9.66 -18.53
N PHE A 492 18.49 -8.54 -19.20
CA PHE A 492 17.26 -8.42 -19.99
C PHE A 492 17.18 -9.46 -21.10
N LEU A 493 18.23 -9.63 -21.92
CA LEU A 493 18.23 -10.60 -23.01
C LEU A 493 18.16 -12.05 -22.50
N SER A 494 18.83 -12.34 -21.38
CA SER A 494 18.76 -13.66 -20.74
C SER A 494 17.32 -13.99 -20.32
N SER A 495 16.56 -13.01 -19.82
CA SER A 495 15.13 -13.18 -19.49
C SER A 495 14.26 -13.52 -20.72
N LYS A 496 14.72 -13.18 -21.93
CA LYS A 496 14.09 -13.53 -23.22
C LYS A 496 14.64 -14.83 -23.82
N GLY A 497 15.56 -15.52 -23.13
CA GLY A 497 16.22 -16.73 -23.62
C GLY A 497 17.31 -16.46 -24.66
N LEU A 498 17.90 -15.27 -24.65
CA LEU A 498 18.94 -14.84 -25.58
C LEU A 498 20.25 -14.57 -24.83
N GLU A 499 21.37 -14.94 -25.42
CA GLU A 499 22.70 -14.63 -24.89
C GLU A 499 23.25 -13.37 -25.56
N PHE A 500 23.73 -12.42 -24.74
CA PHE A 500 24.45 -11.25 -25.21
C PHE A 500 25.94 -11.48 -25.05
N SER A 501 26.65 -11.61 -26.17
CA SER A 501 28.11 -11.70 -26.17
C SER A 501 28.68 -10.34 -26.56
N ALA A 502 29.14 -9.56 -25.58
CA ALA A 502 29.79 -8.26 -25.81
C ALA A 502 31.14 -8.37 -26.55
N THR A 503 31.60 -9.59 -26.84
CA THR A 503 32.77 -9.88 -27.67
C THR A 503 32.39 -9.95 -29.15
N SER A 504 32.47 -8.83 -29.86
CA SER A 504 32.81 -8.88 -31.28
C SER A 504 34.33 -8.98 -31.40
N THR A 505 34.82 -10.08 -31.98
CA THR A 505 36.15 -10.14 -32.60
C THR A 505 36.29 -9.11 -33.72
#